data_AF-A0A7R9TZ60-F1
#
_entry.id   AF-A0A7R9TZ60-F1
#
_cell.length_a   1.000
_cell.length_b   1.000
_cell.length_c   1.000
_cell.angle_alpha   90.00
_cell.angle_beta   90.00
_cell.angle_gamma   90.00
#
_symmetry.space_group_name_H-M   'P 1'
#
loop_
_entity.id
_entity.type
_entity.pdbx_description
1 polymer ?
#
loop_
_entity_poly.entity_id
_entity_poly.type
_entity_poly.pdbx_seq_one_letter_code
_entity_poly.pdbx_strand_id
1 'polypeptide(L)'
;VKTRLDLERWRAASLARLARAHKREAERAGDELVEGAGRAQHAPSEGGGDGGEGAHPVRWVVEPKIDGLAVALHYVDGQLVAAATRGDGTVGELVTRNAAAAAGVPAALGADGADGRPPRLLEVRGEILM
;
A
#
# COMPACT_ATOMS: atom_id res chain seq x y z
N VAL A 1 10.38 -20.14 26.48
CA VAL A 1 10.57 -21.06 25.32
C VAL A 1 10.38 -20.23 24.05
N LYS A 2 11.48 -19.88 23.36
CA LYS A 2 11.46 -19.09 22.12
C LYS A 2 10.90 -19.98 21.00
N THR A 3 9.65 -19.78 20.62
CA THR A 3 9.04 -20.49 19.49
C THR A 3 9.66 -19.92 18.21
N ARG A 4 10.60 -20.67 17.63
CA ARG A 4 11.15 -20.39 16.31
C ARG A 4 10.08 -20.79 15.31
N LEU A 5 9.31 -19.81 14.82
CA LEU A 5 8.51 -20.03 13.62
C LEU A 5 9.50 -20.40 12.51
N ASP A 6 9.21 -21.48 11.78
CA ASP A 6 9.98 -21.91 10.61
C ASP A 6 9.79 -20.86 9.49
N LEU A 7 10.57 -19.77 9.63
CA LEU A 7 10.59 -18.62 8.75
C LEU A 7 11.04 -18.98 7.33
N GLU A 8 11.73 -20.11 7.14
CA GLU A 8 12.14 -20.59 5.82
C GLU A 8 10.94 -21.09 5.02
N ARG A 9 10.03 -21.85 5.66
CA ARG A 9 8.79 -22.34 5.04
C ARG A 9 7.79 -21.21 4.74
N TRP A 10 7.80 -20.14 5.53
CA TRP A 10 6.94 -18.95 5.33
C TRP A 10 7.53 -17.94 4.31
N ARG A 11 8.87 -17.76 4.28
CA ARG A 11 9.58 -16.91 3.29
C ARG A 11 9.43 -17.41 1.86
N ALA A 12 9.39 -18.73 1.66
CA ALA A 12 9.29 -19.34 0.34
C ALA A 12 7.97 -19.05 -0.39
N ALA A 13 6.88 -18.76 0.35
CA ALA A 13 5.56 -18.58 -0.24
C ALA A 13 5.29 -17.15 -0.76
N SER A 14 5.81 -16.09 -0.13
CA SER A 14 5.37 -14.72 -0.51
C SER A 14 6.42 -13.58 -0.41
N LEU A 15 7.46 -13.66 0.42
CA LEU A 15 8.09 -12.41 0.92
C LEU A 15 9.32 -11.88 0.18
N ALA A 16 10.00 -12.70 -0.63
CA ALA A 16 11.18 -12.20 -1.35
C ALA A 16 10.81 -11.32 -2.57
N ARG A 17 9.63 -11.49 -3.18
CA ARG A 17 9.19 -10.69 -4.33
C ARG A 17 8.48 -9.39 -3.91
N LEU A 18 7.72 -9.40 -2.82
CA LEU A 18 6.88 -8.26 -2.39
C LEU A 18 7.66 -7.09 -1.76
N ALA A 19 8.80 -7.36 -1.11
CA ALA A 19 9.67 -6.32 -0.55
C ALA A 19 10.42 -5.52 -1.64
N ARG A 20 10.74 -6.16 -2.77
CA ARG A 20 11.50 -5.53 -3.89
C ARG A 20 10.61 -4.84 -4.92
N ALA A 21 9.33 -5.22 -5.02
CA ALA A 21 8.38 -4.61 -5.94
C ALA A 21 7.93 -3.21 -5.45
N HIS A 22 7.69 -3.04 -4.14
CA HIS A 22 7.11 -1.82 -3.56
C HIS A 22 7.95 -0.55 -3.70
N LYS A 23 9.29 -0.64 -3.61
CA LYS A 23 10.16 0.53 -3.74
C LYS A 23 10.18 1.08 -5.18
N ARG A 24 10.21 0.18 -6.16
CA ARG A 24 10.31 0.55 -7.58
C ARG A 24 9.02 1.15 -8.13
N GLU A 25 7.87 0.77 -7.58
CA GLU A 25 6.57 1.29 -8.00
C GLU A 25 6.26 2.64 -7.34
N ALA A 26 6.64 2.84 -6.08
CA ALA A 26 6.51 4.13 -5.39
C ALA A 26 7.50 5.19 -5.90
N GLU A 27 8.74 4.81 -6.25
CA GLU A 27 9.72 5.72 -6.87
C GLU A 27 9.31 6.06 -8.31
N ARG A 28 8.79 5.10 -9.09
CA ARG A 28 8.22 5.37 -10.43
C ARG A 28 6.98 6.26 -10.37
N ALA A 29 6.06 6.01 -9.44
CA ALA A 29 4.89 6.85 -9.25
C ALA A 29 5.29 8.26 -8.80
N GLY A 30 6.30 8.41 -7.93
CA GLY A 30 6.85 9.71 -7.56
C GLY A 30 7.45 10.47 -8.74
N ASP A 31 8.28 9.81 -9.55
CA ASP A 31 8.90 10.40 -10.73
C ASP A 31 7.87 10.73 -11.84
N GLU A 32 6.88 9.87 -12.07
CA GLU A 32 5.78 10.10 -13.02
C GLU A 32 4.84 11.23 -12.58
N LEU A 33 4.62 11.43 -11.27
CA LEU A 33 3.82 12.54 -10.75
C LEU A 33 4.58 13.88 -10.86
N VAL A 34 5.90 13.90 -10.69
CA VAL A 34 6.73 15.10 -10.88
C VAL A 34 6.81 15.46 -12.37
N GLU A 35 6.99 14.49 -13.27
CA GLU A 35 6.98 14.74 -14.72
C GLU A 35 5.58 15.09 -15.26
N GLY A 36 4.53 14.45 -14.73
CA GLY A 36 3.14 14.71 -15.10
C GLY A 36 2.61 16.05 -14.59
N ALA A 37 2.99 16.46 -13.37
CA ALA A 37 2.69 17.78 -12.83
C ALA A 37 3.42 18.89 -13.61
N GLY A 38 4.65 18.64 -14.08
CA GLY A 38 5.40 19.56 -14.94
C GLY A 38 4.71 19.82 -16.30
N ARG A 39 4.09 18.79 -16.91
CA ARG A 39 3.30 18.95 -18.15
C ARG A 39 1.91 19.55 -17.92
N ALA A 40 1.25 19.21 -16.81
CA ALA A 40 -0.08 19.73 -16.48
C ALA A 40 -0.04 21.23 -16.09
N GLN A 41 1.07 21.72 -15.54
CA GLN A 41 1.27 23.14 -15.22
C GLN A 41 1.45 24.03 -16.48
N HIS A 42 1.53 23.45 -17.68
CA HIS A 42 1.63 24.19 -18.96
C HIS A 42 0.46 23.87 -19.91
N ALA A 43 -0.68 23.39 -19.40
CA ALA A 43 -1.90 23.37 -20.20
C ALA A 43 -2.27 24.81 -20.60
N PRO A 44 -2.43 25.13 -21.90
CA PRO A 44 -2.76 26.49 -22.30
C PRO A 44 -4.12 26.86 -21.71
N SER A 45 -4.16 28.01 -21.05
CA SER A 45 -5.39 28.67 -20.64
C SER A 45 -6.32 28.80 -21.85
N GLU A 46 -7.58 28.45 -21.64
CA GLU A 46 -8.69 28.46 -22.60
C GLU A 46 -8.46 29.36 -23.82
N GLY A 47 -8.22 28.72 -24.98
CA GLY A 47 -8.12 29.38 -26.27
C GLY A 47 -8.41 28.37 -27.37
N GLY A 48 -9.53 28.57 -28.07
CA GLY A 48 -10.05 27.67 -29.10
C GLY A 48 -9.05 27.33 -30.21
N GLY A 49 -9.01 26.05 -30.56
CA GLY A 49 -8.21 25.51 -31.66
C GLY A 49 -8.42 24.00 -31.79
N ASP A 50 -9.26 23.62 -32.75
CA ASP A 50 -9.49 22.27 -33.25
C ASP A 50 -8.16 21.62 -33.72
N GLY A 51 -7.85 20.41 -33.21
CA GLY A 51 -6.84 19.56 -33.86
C GLY A 51 -5.97 18.61 -33.00
N GLY A 52 -6.16 18.47 -31.69
CA GLY A 52 -5.31 17.61 -30.84
C GLY A 52 -6.09 16.53 -30.10
N GLU A 53 -5.75 15.26 -30.33
CA GLU A 53 -6.30 14.08 -29.66
C GLU A 53 -6.39 14.31 -28.13
N GLY A 54 -7.63 14.40 -27.64
CA GLY A 54 -7.96 15.05 -26.38
C GLY A 54 -7.30 14.41 -25.16
N ALA A 55 -6.48 15.19 -24.47
CA ALA A 55 -6.01 14.84 -23.14
C ALA A 55 -7.21 14.67 -22.20
N HIS A 56 -7.47 13.44 -21.76
CA HIS A 56 -8.50 13.20 -20.75
C HIS A 56 -8.11 13.89 -19.43
N PRO A 57 -9.06 14.54 -18.73
CA PRO A 57 -8.77 15.21 -17.47
C PRO A 57 -8.32 14.17 -16.42
N VAL A 58 -7.11 14.38 -15.88
CA VAL A 58 -6.55 13.55 -14.80
C VAL A 58 -7.31 13.85 -13.51
N ARG A 59 -7.83 12.79 -12.86
CA ARG A 59 -8.45 12.89 -11.54
C ARG A 59 -7.44 12.52 -10.46
N TRP A 60 -7.41 13.31 -9.40
CA TRP A 60 -6.47 13.17 -8.29
C TRP A 60 -7.22 12.70 -7.04
N VAL A 61 -6.59 11.81 -6.28
CA VAL A 61 -6.96 11.52 -4.89
C VAL A 61 -5.88 12.16 -4.03
N VAL A 62 -6.30 13.05 -3.13
CA VAL A 62 -5.40 13.76 -2.22
C VAL A 62 -5.74 13.35 -0.81
N GLU A 63 -4.79 12.69 -0.15
CA GLU A 63 -4.93 12.22 1.23
C GLU A 63 -3.97 12.99 2.14
N PRO A 64 -4.36 13.32 3.39
CA PRO A 64 -3.46 13.91 4.35
C PRO A 64 -2.24 13.02 4.60
N LYS A 65 -1.05 13.62 4.60
CA LYS A 65 0.13 12.91 5.07
C LYS A 65 0.03 12.77 6.60
N ILE A 66 -0.27 11.56 7.03
CA ILE A 66 -0.19 11.18 8.45
C ILE A 66 1.28 11.16 8.87
N ASP A 67 1.54 11.51 10.13
CA ASP A 67 2.88 11.45 10.72
C ASP A 67 2.90 10.39 11.83
N GLY A 68 2.91 9.13 11.40
CA GLY A 68 2.92 7.97 12.27
C GLY A 68 3.99 6.95 11.87
N LEU A 69 3.77 5.70 12.27
CA LEU A 69 4.61 4.56 11.91
C LEU A 69 3.98 3.80 10.76
N ALA A 70 4.66 3.76 9.62
CA ALA A 70 4.24 2.98 8.47
C ALA A 70 4.29 1.46 8.78
N VAL A 71 3.18 0.77 8.49
CA VAL A 71 3.00 -0.67 8.70
C VAL A 71 2.36 -1.33 7.48
N ALA A 72 2.64 -2.62 7.32
CA ALA A 72 1.96 -3.51 6.38
C ALA A 72 1.26 -4.62 7.16
N LEU A 73 -0.05 -4.77 6.98
CA LEU A 73 -0.88 -5.82 7.55
C LEU A 73 -1.14 -6.89 6.49
N HIS A 74 -0.98 -8.15 6.86
CA HIS A 74 -1.27 -9.29 5.99
C HIS A 74 -2.50 -10.02 6.48
N TYR A 75 -3.50 -10.09 5.62
CA TYR A 75 -4.69 -10.88 5.80
C TYR A 75 -4.66 -12.11 4.88
N VAL A 76 -4.94 -13.29 5.44
CA VAL A 76 -5.13 -14.54 4.69
C VAL A 76 -6.53 -15.04 4.94
N ASP A 77 -7.30 -15.23 3.87
CA ASP A 77 -8.73 -15.55 3.93
C ASP A 77 -9.48 -14.62 4.90
N GLY A 78 -9.14 -13.33 4.83
CA GLY A 78 -9.68 -12.29 5.69
C GLY A 78 -9.17 -12.26 7.13
N GLN A 79 -8.31 -13.18 7.59
CA GLN A 79 -7.77 -13.17 8.96
C GLN A 79 -6.42 -12.46 9.03
N LEU A 80 -6.22 -11.57 10.00
CA LEU A 80 -4.92 -10.94 10.25
C LEU A 80 -3.92 -12.00 10.71
N VAL A 81 -2.91 -12.28 9.88
CA VAL A 81 -1.89 -13.30 10.17
C VAL A 81 -0.54 -12.70 10.54
N ALA A 82 -0.23 -11.51 10.02
CA ALA A 82 1.02 -10.83 10.29
C ALA A 82 0.87 -9.31 10.17
N ALA A 83 1.70 -8.58 10.89
CA ALA A 83 1.97 -7.17 10.62
C ALA A 83 3.47 -6.90 10.71
N ALA A 84 3.99 -6.08 9.81
CA ALA A 84 5.38 -5.67 9.81
C ALA A 84 5.52 -4.14 9.72
N THR A 85 6.52 -3.59 10.41
CA THR A 85 6.91 -2.18 10.18
C THR A 85 7.53 -2.02 8.80
N ARG A 86 7.55 -0.78 8.27
CA ARG A 86 8.21 -0.48 6.99
C ARG A 86 9.72 -0.79 7.03
N GLY A 87 10.37 -0.45 8.14
CA GLY A 87 11.83 -0.42 8.25
C GLY A 87 12.49 0.36 7.10
N ASP A 88 13.46 -0.28 6.44
CA ASP A 88 14.18 0.28 5.27
C ASP A 88 13.44 0.07 3.93
N GLY A 89 12.20 -0.45 3.98
CA GLY A 89 11.39 -0.80 2.81
C GLY A 89 11.63 -2.22 2.28
N THR A 90 12.71 -2.88 2.71
CA THR A 90 13.01 -4.29 2.38
C THR A 90 12.84 -5.20 3.59
N VAL A 91 13.30 -4.76 4.76
CA VAL A 91 13.24 -5.48 6.02
C VAL A 91 12.58 -4.59 7.07
N GLY A 92 11.63 -5.16 7.79
CA GLY A 92 10.96 -4.54 8.92
C GLY A 92 10.82 -5.51 10.09
N GLU A 93 10.20 -5.03 11.16
CA GLU A 93 10.01 -5.79 12.39
C GLU A 93 8.61 -6.42 12.43
N LEU A 94 8.50 -7.66 12.92
CA LEU A 94 7.22 -8.32 13.11
C LEU A 94 6.51 -7.74 14.34
N VAL A 95 5.44 -7.00 14.10
CA VAL A 95 4.67 -6.24 15.11
C VAL A 95 3.21 -6.68 15.18
N THR A 96 2.87 -7.89 14.73
CA THR A 96 1.49 -8.42 14.67
C THR A 96 0.70 -8.19 15.96
N ARG A 97 1.28 -8.51 17.13
CA ARG A 97 0.61 -8.33 18.42
C ARG A 97 0.30 -6.86 18.72
N ASN A 98 1.22 -5.96 18.39
CA ASN A 98 1.06 -4.54 18.66
C ASN A 98 0.05 -3.93 17.67
N ALA A 99 0.15 -4.29 16.39
CA ALA A 99 -0.78 -3.85 15.35
C ALA A 99 -2.21 -4.33 15.62
N ALA A 100 -2.39 -5.57 16.08
CA ALA A 100 -3.71 -6.11 16.45
C ALA A 100 -4.35 -5.40 17.66
N ALA A 101 -3.55 -4.69 18.47
CA ALA A 101 -4.04 -3.87 19.57
C ALA A 101 -4.36 -2.43 19.16
N ALA A 102 -3.95 -2.00 17.96
CA ALA A 102 -4.22 -0.66 17.46
C ALA A 102 -5.70 -0.51 17.08
N ALA A 103 -6.28 0.63 17.44
CA ALA A 103 -7.65 0.94 17.06
C ALA A 103 -7.80 0.97 15.53
N GLY A 104 -8.90 0.41 15.02
CA GLY A 104 -9.18 0.36 13.58
C GLY A 104 -8.46 -0.76 12.82
N VAL A 105 -7.64 -1.58 13.48
CA VAL A 105 -7.08 -2.81 12.88
C VAL A 105 -7.99 -3.99 13.21
N PRO A 106 -8.81 -4.47 12.25
CA PRO A 106 -9.68 -5.61 12.52
C PRO A 106 -8.89 -6.93 12.54
N ALA A 107 -9.26 -7.84 13.43
CA ALA A 107 -8.72 -9.20 13.43
C ALA A 107 -9.18 -10.01 12.19
N ALA A 108 -10.37 -9.69 11.68
CA ALA A 108 -10.98 -10.31 10.51
C ALA A 108 -11.63 -9.25 9.61
N LEU A 109 -11.40 -9.33 8.30
CA LEU A 109 -12.08 -8.53 7.29
C LEU A 109 -13.51 -9.04 7.11
N GLY A 110 -14.43 -8.11 6.86
CA GLY A 110 -15.80 -8.45 6.52
C GLY A 110 -15.95 -9.03 5.11
N ALA A 111 -17.19 -9.46 4.83
CA ALA A 111 -17.62 -10.09 3.58
C ALA A 111 -18.31 -9.08 2.64
N ASP A 112 -17.88 -7.83 2.67
CA ASP A 112 -18.52 -6.68 2.02
C ASP A 112 -18.01 -6.43 0.58
N GLY A 113 -17.14 -7.32 0.08
CA GLY A 113 -16.71 -7.35 -1.32
C GLY A 113 -17.82 -7.77 -2.30
N ALA A 114 -17.63 -7.50 -3.59
CA ALA A 114 -18.61 -7.77 -4.65
C ALA A 114 -19.06 -9.24 -4.75
N ASP A 115 -18.22 -10.18 -4.33
CA ASP A 115 -18.47 -11.62 -4.28
C ASP A 115 -18.75 -12.16 -2.87
N GLY A 116 -18.96 -11.26 -1.89
CA GLY A 116 -19.30 -11.62 -0.52
C GLY A 116 -18.16 -12.29 0.26
N ARG A 117 -16.89 -12.09 -0.14
CA ARG A 117 -15.74 -12.67 0.54
C ARG A 117 -14.50 -11.77 0.48
N PRO A 118 -13.63 -11.82 1.49
CA PRO A 118 -12.33 -11.16 1.42
C PRO A 118 -11.40 -11.89 0.43
N PRO A 119 -10.41 -11.20 -0.16
CA PRO A 119 -9.35 -11.85 -0.93
C PRO A 119 -8.61 -12.91 -0.13
N ARG A 120 -8.16 -13.98 -0.80
CA ARG A 120 -7.35 -15.04 -0.17
C ARG A 120 -6.06 -14.51 0.46
N LEU A 121 -5.47 -13.49 -0.16
CA LEU A 121 -4.30 -12.79 0.35
C LEU A 121 -4.50 -11.30 0.09
N LEU A 122 -4.43 -10.50 1.15
CA LEU A 122 -4.49 -9.05 1.07
C LEU A 122 -3.37 -8.45 1.93
N GLU A 123 -2.64 -7.49 1.36
CA GLU A 123 -1.73 -6.63 2.10
C GLU A 123 -2.35 -5.24 2.20
N VAL A 124 -2.55 -4.75 3.42
CA VAL A 124 -3.03 -3.39 3.69
C VAL A 124 -1.86 -2.57 4.21
N ARG A 125 -1.59 -1.44 3.57
CA ARG A 125 -0.54 -0.50 3.97
C ARG A 125 -1.17 0.76 4.52
N GLY A 126 -0.58 1.26 5.59
CA GLY A 126 -1.05 2.49 6.23
C GLY A 126 -0.10 2.93 7.33
N GLU A 127 -0.57 3.88 8.12
CA GLU A 127 0.17 4.42 9.26
C GLU A 127 -0.59 4.20 10.57
N ILE A 128 0.14 3.82 11.62
CA ILE A 128 -0.36 3.82 12.99
C ILE A 128 0.11 5.11 13.67
N LEU A 129 -0.83 5.82 14.28
CA LEU A 129 -0.60 7.07 15.03
C LEU A 129 -1.07 6.93 16.49
N MET A 130 -0.79 7.94 17.32
CA MET A 130 -1.13 8.02 18.76
C MET A 130 -2.36 8.90 19.00
#